data_AF-A0A847EV23-F1
#
_entry.id   AF-A0A847EV23-F1
#
_cell.length_a   1.000
_cell.length_b   1.000
_cell.length_c   1.000
_cell.angle_alpha   90.00
_cell.angle_beta   90.00
_cell.angle_gamma   90.00
#
_symmetry.space_group_name_H-M   'P 1'
#
loop_
_entity.id
_entity.type
_entity.pdbx_description
1 polymer ?
#
loop_
_entity_poly.entity_id
_entity_poly.type
_entity_poly.pdbx_seq_one_letter_code
_entity_poly.pdbx_strand_id
1 'polypeptide(L)'
;GLGPAVAFLYSGPAINILAIILTARILGFEMGLARTIGAVLFSIIIGLSMSFIYRKEERIKKEQQLNIVPEPEKRPMWQTVFHFFTLVLILVFANWGAPSAGDTTSVWFLIWSYKWYITGFFGLFLAWSLIAILKIKWQWVVATVLATGVSAFLATTFIDNAKLSPLVPMLVAITGLGLITLFDKRDADNKEWALSAWGFAKQIMPLLAIGVVTAGFLLGSTHDGQSIAGVIPNEWISALVGGNSVFSNLFASIVGAFMYFATLTEVPILQGLMASGMGKGPALALLLAGPSLSLPNMLVIRGVMGTQKTMVYVLLVIVLSTLGGLFFGAL
;
A
#
# COMPACT_ATOMS: atom_id res chain seq x y z
N GLY A 1 -10.96 20.49 -1.55
CA GLY A 1 -10.61 21.21 -0.32
C GLY A 1 -9.62 20.41 0.49
N LEU A 2 -8.87 21.05 1.38
CA LEU A 2 -7.80 20.46 2.19
C LEU A 2 -8.35 19.33 3.08
N GLY A 3 -9.48 19.55 3.75
CA GLY A 3 -10.06 18.55 4.66
C GLY A 3 -10.34 17.20 4.00
N PRO A 4 -11.17 17.15 2.93
CA PRO A 4 -11.42 15.91 2.19
C PRO A 4 -10.15 15.27 1.61
N ALA A 5 -9.19 16.08 1.14
CA ALA A 5 -7.92 15.56 0.62
C ALA A 5 -7.08 14.88 1.71
N VAL A 6 -7.01 15.47 2.91
CA VAL A 6 -6.30 14.88 4.05
C VAL A 6 -7.02 13.64 4.58
N ALA A 7 -8.36 13.69 4.67
CA ALA A 7 -9.16 12.53 5.05
C ALA A 7 -8.88 11.34 4.12
N PHE A 8 -8.84 11.59 2.81
CA PHE A 8 -8.49 10.60 1.79
C PHE A 8 -7.05 10.08 1.94
N LEU A 9 -6.08 10.98 2.14
CA LEU A 9 -4.66 10.65 2.36
C LEU A 9 -4.46 9.72 3.55
N TYR A 10 -5.17 9.95 4.65
CA TYR A 10 -5.11 9.07 5.82
C TYR A 10 -5.87 7.75 5.59
N SER A 11 -7.09 7.82 5.03
CA SER A 11 -7.96 6.64 4.90
C SER A 11 -7.43 5.61 3.91
N GLY A 12 -6.77 6.04 2.82
CA GLY A 12 -6.36 5.15 1.74
C GLY A 12 -5.51 3.98 2.24
N PRO A 13 -4.39 4.24 2.95
CA PRO A 13 -3.59 3.19 3.56
C PRO A 13 -4.25 2.52 4.78
N ALA A 14 -4.96 3.29 5.62
CA ALA A 14 -5.47 2.80 6.89
C ALA A 14 -6.68 1.85 6.77
N ILE A 15 -7.57 2.08 5.78
CA ILE A 15 -8.80 1.29 5.52
C ILE A 15 -8.54 0.18 4.49
N ASN A 16 -7.29 -0.19 4.25
CA ASN A 16 -6.99 -1.26 3.31
C ASN A 16 -7.70 -2.56 3.72
N ILE A 17 -8.62 -3.02 2.86
CA ILE A 17 -9.48 -4.19 3.09
C ILE A 17 -8.64 -5.42 3.42
N LEU A 18 -7.55 -5.64 2.68
CA LEU A 18 -6.69 -6.80 2.88
C LEU A 18 -6.01 -6.72 4.26
N ALA A 19 -5.56 -5.53 4.66
CA ALA A 19 -5.00 -5.29 5.99
C ALA A 19 -6.01 -5.62 7.10
N ILE A 20 -7.23 -5.11 6.98
CA ILE A 20 -8.31 -5.32 7.94
C ILE A 20 -8.63 -6.82 8.08
N ILE A 21 -8.76 -7.53 6.94
CA ILE A 21 -9.05 -8.96 6.92
C ILE A 21 -7.89 -9.75 7.54
N LEU A 22 -6.64 -9.45 7.20
CA LEU A 22 -5.48 -10.12 7.79
C LEU A 22 -5.35 -9.83 9.28
N THR A 23 -5.55 -8.58 9.71
CA THR A 23 -5.57 -8.21 11.13
C THR A 23 -6.65 -9.00 11.87
N ALA A 24 -7.88 -9.06 11.35
CA ALA A 24 -8.97 -9.82 11.96
C ALA A 24 -8.67 -11.32 12.05
N ARG A 25 -8.09 -11.89 10.99
CA ARG A 25 -7.79 -13.32 10.89
C ARG A 25 -6.62 -13.75 11.77
N ILE A 26 -5.58 -12.92 11.89
CA ILE A 26 -4.32 -13.28 12.55
C ILE A 26 -4.25 -12.75 13.98
N LEU A 27 -4.64 -11.49 14.20
CA LEU A 27 -4.56 -10.82 15.52
C LEU A 27 -5.90 -10.84 16.29
N GLY A 28 -6.96 -11.37 15.66
CA GLY A 28 -8.28 -11.50 16.24
C GLY A 28 -9.28 -10.46 15.74
N PHE A 29 -10.56 -10.84 15.75
CA PHE A 29 -11.66 -10.03 15.21
C PHE A 29 -11.75 -8.63 15.86
N GLU A 30 -11.54 -8.55 17.18
CA GLU A 30 -11.53 -7.29 17.95
C GLU A 30 -10.51 -6.29 17.40
N MET A 31 -9.29 -6.75 17.09
CA MET A 31 -8.22 -5.91 16.52
C MET A 31 -8.60 -5.39 15.12
N GLY A 32 -9.17 -6.26 14.29
CA GLY A 32 -9.61 -5.89 12.94
C GLY A 32 -10.74 -4.86 12.96
N LEU A 33 -11.71 -5.03 13.86
CA LEU A 33 -12.81 -4.10 14.05
C LEU A 33 -12.32 -2.76 14.60
N ALA A 34 -11.46 -2.78 15.63
CA ALA A 34 -10.89 -1.58 16.22
C ALA A 34 -10.06 -0.77 15.20
N ARG A 35 -9.26 -1.46 14.37
CA ARG A 35 -8.53 -0.83 13.25
C ARG A 35 -9.48 -0.16 12.27
N THR A 36 -10.56 -0.85 11.88
CA THR A 36 -11.53 -0.32 10.91
C THR A 36 -12.22 0.92 11.43
N ILE A 37 -12.74 0.85 12.66
CA ILE A 37 -13.44 1.97 13.31
C ILE A 37 -12.46 3.14 13.51
N GLY A 38 -11.27 2.87 14.06
CA GLY A 38 -10.24 3.87 14.27
C GLY A 38 -9.84 4.57 12.97
N ALA A 39 -9.59 3.82 11.90
CA ALA A 39 -9.21 4.37 10.60
C ALA A 39 -10.28 5.30 10.00
N VAL A 40 -11.55 4.92 10.08
CA VAL A 40 -12.68 5.75 9.60
C VAL A 40 -12.83 7.01 10.45
N LEU A 41 -12.88 6.86 11.78
CA LEU A 41 -13.07 7.98 12.70
C LEU A 41 -11.92 8.98 12.59
N PHE A 42 -10.67 8.50 12.54
CA PHE A 42 -9.51 9.38 12.48
C PHE A 42 -9.41 10.09 11.14
N SER A 43 -9.76 9.43 10.02
CA SER A 43 -9.86 10.10 8.72
C SER A 43 -10.76 11.34 8.78
N ILE A 44 -11.95 11.19 9.38
CA ILE A 44 -12.92 12.27 9.53
C ILE A 44 -12.38 13.36 10.47
N ILE A 45 -11.89 12.99 11.66
CA ILE A 45 -11.39 13.93 12.65
C ILE A 45 -10.21 14.73 12.08
N ILE A 46 -9.21 14.06 11.50
CA ILE A 46 -8.02 14.72 10.94
C ILE A 46 -8.42 15.65 9.79
N GLY A 47 -9.29 15.20 8.89
CA GLY A 47 -9.76 16.02 7.77
C GLY A 47 -10.49 17.27 8.25
N LEU A 48 -11.39 17.15 9.23
CA LEU A 48 -12.10 18.28 9.82
C LEU A 48 -11.15 19.22 10.57
N SER A 49 -10.22 18.69 11.37
CA SER A 49 -9.21 19.48 12.08
C SER A 49 -8.35 20.28 11.10
N MET A 50 -7.87 19.66 10.02
CA MET A 50 -7.06 20.33 9.01
C MET A 50 -7.84 21.40 8.25
N SER A 51 -9.09 21.13 7.87
CA SER A 51 -9.95 22.14 7.25
C SER A 51 -10.22 23.31 8.19
N PHE A 52 -10.46 23.04 9.46
CA PHE A 52 -10.72 24.06 10.46
C PHE A 52 -9.50 24.96 10.71
N ILE A 53 -8.32 24.36 10.91
CA ILE A 53 -7.06 25.08 11.18
C ILE A 53 -6.70 26.00 9.99
N TYR A 54 -6.86 25.52 8.75
CA TYR A 54 -6.40 26.22 7.55
C TYR A 54 -7.50 26.89 6.73
N ARG A 55 -8.71 27.04 7.29
CA ARG A 55 -9.88 27.61 6.58
C ARG A 55 -9.64 28.97 5.94
N LYS A 56 -8.79 29.82 6.53
CA LYS A 56 -8.50 31.17 6.05
C LYS A 56 -7.63 31.13 4.79
N GLU A 57 -6.55 30.36 4.83
CA GLU A 57 -5.67 30.15 3.67
C GLU A 57 -6.41 29.47 2.52
N GLU A 58 -7.31 28.54 2.83
CA GLU A 58 -8.08 27.81 1.82
C GLU A 58 -9.06 28.73 1.07
N ARG A 59 -9.67 29.70 1.76
CA ARG A 59 -10.50 30.75 1.12
C ARG A 59 -9.67 31.59 0.15
N ILE A 60 -8.52 32.09 0.59
CA ILE A 60 -7.62 32.90 -0.24
C ILE A 60 -7.14 32.09 -1.47
N LYS A 61 -6.75 30.83 -1.28
CA LYS A 61 -6.30 29.98 -2.39
C LYS A 61 -7.42 29.69 -3.38
N LYS A 62 -8.66 29.51 -2.90
CA LYS A 62 -9.83 29.31 -3.76
C LYS A 62 -10.14 30.57 -4.59
N GLU A 63 -10.02 31.75 -3.99
CA GLU A 63 -10.19 33.03 -4.68
C GLU A 63 -9.09 33.26 -5.73
N GLN A 64 -7.84 32.88 -5.45
CA GLN A 64 -6.74 32.95 -6.40
C GLN A 64 -6.84 31.91 -7.54
N GLN A 65 -7.38 30.72 -7.25
CA GLN A 65 -7.59 29.66 -8.25
C GLN A 65 -8.65 30.01 -9.30
N LEU A 66 -9.55 30.96 -9.02
CA LEU A 66 -10.52 31.45 -10.02
C LEU A 66 -9.84 32.12 -11.22
N ASN A 67 -8.56 32.51 -11.09
CA ASN A 67 -7.78 33.15 -12.17
C ASN A 67 -6.85 32.19 -12.91
N ILE A 68 -6.82 30.90 -12.56
CA ILE A 68 -5.97 29.92 -13.27
C ILE A 68 -6.84 29.23 -14.31
N VAL A 69 -6.55 29.49 -15.59
CA VAL A 69 -7.09 28.67 -16.69
C VAL A 69 -6.45 27.29 -16.57
N PRO A 70 -7.22 26.22 -16.34
CA PRO A 70 -6.65 24.88 -16.30
C PRO A 70 -6.00 24.58 -17.67
N GLU A 71 -4.83 23.96 -17.65
CA GLU A 71 -4.22 23.47 -18.88
C GLU A 71 -5.21 22.52 -19.58
N PRO A 72 -5.32 22.58 -20.91
CA PRO A 72 -6.24 21.73 -21.64
C PRO A 72 -5.90 20.25 -21.40
N GLU A 73 -6.90 19.46 -21.02
CA GLU A 73 -6.72 18.03 -20.79
C GLU A 73 -6.19 17.35 -22.07
N LYS A 74 -5.03 16.67 -21.97
CA LYS A 74 -4.43 15.95 -23.11
C LYS A 74 -5.32 14.83 -23.65
N ARG A 75 -6.19 14.26 -22.81
CA ARG A 75 -7.06 13.12 -23.15
C ARG A 75 -8.38 13.15 -22.38
N PRO A 76 -9.46 12.60 -22.96
CA PRO A 76 -10.75 12.50 -22.29
C PRO A 76 -10.69 11.69 -21.00
N MET A 77 -11.43 12.12 -19.99
CA MET A 77 -11.49 11.44 -18.68
C MET A 77 -11.84 9.95 -18.75
N TRP A 78 -12.72 9.52 -19.65
CA TRP A 78 -13.09 8.10 -19.77
C TRP A 78 -11.90 7.21 -20.15
N GLN A 79 -10.94 7.73 -20.92
CA GLN A 79 -9.73 7.00 -21.29
C GLN A 79 -8.81 6.83 -20.07
N THR A 80 -8.64 7.89 -19.28
CA THR A 80 -7.88 7.85 -18.03
C THR A 80 -8.50 6.86 -17.05
N VAL A 81 -9.83 6.92 -16.87
CA VAL A 81 -10.59 5.99 -16.03
C VAL A 81 -10.40 4.55 -16.50
N PHE A 82 -10.58 4.28 -17.79
CA PHE A 82 -10.40 2.94 -18.35
C PHE A 82 -8.99 2.39 -18.09
N HIS A 83 -7.95 3.17 -18.41
CA HIS A 83 -6.56 2.76 -18.21
C HIS A 83 -6.27 2.47 -16.73
N PHE A 84 -6.69 3.38 -15.85
CA PHE A 84 -6.48 3.25 -14.40
C PHE A 84 -7.19 2.03 -13.82
N PHE A 85 -8.48 1.84 -14.13
CA PHE A 85 -9.23 0.67 -13.64
C PHE A 85 -8.68 -0.65 -14.20
N THR A 86 -8.17 -0.66 -15.43
CA THR A 86 -7.49 -1.84 -15.97
C THR A 86 -6.27 -2.23 -15.12
N LEU A 87 -5.43 -1.25 -14.75
CA LEU A 87 -4.28 -1.50 -13.86
C LEU A 87 -4.71 -1.98 -12.47
N VAL A 88 -5.76 -1.39 -11.91
CA VAL A 88 -6.32 -1.81 -10.61
C VAL A 88 -6.83 -3.25 -10.67
N LEU A 89 -7.57 -3.62 -11.71
CA LEU A 89 -8.12 -4.97 -11.86
C LEU A 89 -7.00 -6.02 -12.03
N ILE A 90 -5.96 -5.73 -12.83
CA ILE A 90 -4.77 -6.57 -12.93
C ILE A 90 -4.14 -6.77 -11.55
N LEU A 91 -3.92 -5.70 -10.80
CA LEU A 91 -3.32 -5.77 -9.46
C LEU A 91 -4.16 -6.61 -8.48
N VAL A 92 -5.47 -6.39 -8.48
CA VAL A 92 -6.42 -7.09 -7.58
C VAL A 92 -6.44 -8.58 -7.85
N PHE A 93 -6.60 -8.99 -9.12
CA PHE A 93 -6.71 -10.41 -9.46
C PHE A 93 -5.36 -11.13 -9.38
N ALA A 94 -4.26 -10.51 -9.81
CA ALA A 94 -2.93 -11.12 -9.68
C ALA A 94 -2.60 -11.47 -8.21
N ASN A 95 -2.98 -10.58 -7.28
CA ASN A 95 -2.73 -10.72 -5.85
C ASN A 95 -3.89 -11.36 -5.07
N TRP A 96 -4.86 -11.99 -5.74
CA TRP A 96 -5.98 -12.62 -5.04
C TRP A 96 -5.50 -13.72 -4.07
N GLY A 97 -5.97 -13.64 -2.83
CA GLY A 97 -5.52 -14.47 -1.70
C GLY A 97 -6.12 -15.87 -1.70
N ALA A 98 -5.37 -16.85 -1.18
CA ALA A 98 -5.80 -18.24 -1.09
C ALA A 98 -7.05 -18.40 -0.20
N PRO A 99 -8.00 -19.28 -0.56
CA PRO A 99 -9.18 -19.57 0.24
C PRO A 99 -8.82 -20.26 1.56
N SER A 100 -9.81 -20.37 2.45
CA SER A 100 -9.66 -21.09 3.72
C SER A 100 -9.42 -22.59 3.49
N ALA A 101 -8.72 -23.24 4.43
CA ALA A 101 -8.41 -24.67 4.31
C ALA A 101 -9.70 -25.50 4.23
N GLY A 102 -9.90 -26.19 3.11
CA GLY A 102 -11.09 -27.02 2.86
C GLY A 102 -12.17 -26.37 1.97
N ASP A 103 -12.06 -25.08 1.65
CA ASP A 103 -13.00 -24.41 0.75
C ASP A 103 -12.63 -24.62 -0.72
N THR A 104 -13.46 -25.40 -1.42
CA THR A 104 -13.27 -25.81 -2.82
C THR A 104 -14.43 -25.42 -3.74
N THR A 105 -15.49 -24.82 -3.21
CA THR A 105 -16.72 -24.53 -3.97
C THR A 105 -17.14 -23.07 -3.92
N SER A 106 -16.57 -22.26 -3.02
CA SER A 106 -16.93 -20.86 -2.94
C SER A 106 -16.49 -20.05 -4.16
N VAL A 107 -17.16 -18.91 -4.36
CA VAL A 107 -16.74 -17.89 -5.34
C VAL A 107 -15.29 -17.45 -5.10
N TRP A 108 -14.83 -17.45 -3.85
CA TRP A 108 -13.45 -17.09 -3.51
C TRP A 108 -12.44 -18.10 -4.05
N PHE A 109 -12.75 -19.40 -3.91
CA PHE A 109 -11.94 -20.47 -4.50
C PHE A 109 -11.90 -20.37 -6.02
N LEU A 110 -13.05 -20.13 -6.67
CA LEU A 110 -13.12 -19.99 -8.13
C LEU A 110 -12.26 -18.82 -8.64
N ILE A 111 -12.39 -17.65 -8.04
CA ILE A 111 -11.57 -16.48 -8.43
C ILE A 111 -10.09 -16.80 -8.21
N TRP A 112 -9.72 -17.39 -7.08
CA TRP A 112 -8.34 -17.74 -6.78
C TRP A 112 -7.78 -18.78 -7.78
N SER A 113 -8.56 -19.79 -8.15
CA SER A 113 -8.17 -20.83 -9.10
C SER A 113 -7.95 -20.28 -10.51
N TYR A 114 -8.77 -19.31 -10.94
CA TYR A 114 -8.70 -18.73 -12.29
C TYR A 114 -7.97 -17.39 -12.37
N LYS A 115 -7.40 -16.91 -11.26
CA LYS A 115 -6.88 -15.53 -11.17
C LYS A 115 -5.87 -15.16 -12.23
N TRP A 116 -5.03 -16.09 -12.68
CA TRP A 116 -4.04 -15.86 -13.73
C TRP A 116 -4.68 -15.66 -15.11
N TYR A 117 -5.74 -16.41 -15.41
CA TYR A 117 -6.51 -16.23 -16.63
C TYR A 117 -7.28 -14.90 -16.63
N ILE A 118 -7.88 -14.54 -15.48
CA ILE A 118 -8.56 -13.25 -15.30
C ILE A 118 -7.56 -12.10 -15.46
N THR A 119 -6.37 -12.23 -14.89
CA THR A 119 -5.28 -11.24 -15.04
C THR A 119 -4.83 -11.13 -16.48
N GLY A 120 -4.67 -12.25 -17.19
CA GLY A 120 -4.34 -12.28 -18.62
C GLY A 120 -5.40 -11.60 -19.49
N PHE A 121 -6.68 -11.79 -19.20
CA PHE A 121 -7.79 -11.11 -19.87
C PHE A 121 -7.69 -9.59 -19.71
N PHE A 122 -7.49 -9.08 -18.49
CA PHE A 122 -7.27 -7.64 -18.28
C PHE A 122 -5.94 -7.15 -18.88
N GLY A 123 -4.94 -8.03 -19.03
CA GLY A 123 -3.73 -7.75 -19.80
C GLY A 123 -3.99 -7.39 -21.25
N LEU A 124 -5.04 -7.96 -21.88
CA LEU A 124 -5.46 -7.56 -23.23
C LEU A 124 -6.05 -6.16 -23.26
N PHE A 125 -6.80 -5.77 -22.23
CA PHE A 125 -7.29 -4.38 -22.09
C PHE A 125 -6.14 -3.40 -21.89
N LEU A 126 -5.10 -3.80 -21.16
CA LEU A 126 -3.87 -3.00 -21.03
C LEU A 126 -3.16 -2.86 -22.38
N ALA A 127 -3.03 -3.95 -23.15
CA ALA A 127 -2.47 -3.89 -24.51
C ALA A 127 -3.25 -2.94 -25.42
N TRP A 128 -4.58 -3.03 -25.41
CA TRP A 128 -5.43 -2.09 -26.15
C TRP A 128 -5.22 -0.65 -25.66
N SER A 129 -5.18 -0.42 -24.36
CA SER A 129 -4.96 0.90 -23.77
C SER A 129 -3.60 1.49 -24.15
N LEU A 130 -2.53 0.68 -24.20
CA LEU A 130 -1.21 1.13 -24.64
C LEU A 130 -1.22 1.64 -26.08
N ILE A 131 -1.99 0.99 -26.96
CA ILE A 131 -2.10 1.36 -28.38
C ILE A 131 -3.06 2.54 -28.57
N ALA A 132 -4.28 2.46 -28.03
CA ALA A 132 -5.36 3.38 -28.31
C ALA A 132 -5.32 4.66 -27.45
N ILE A 133 -4.90 4.55 -26.19
CA ILE A 133 -4.90 5.67 -25.23
C ILE A 133 -3.51 6.29 -25.11
N LEU A 134 -2.47 5.46 -24.92
CA LEU A 134 -1.08 5.93 -24.78
C LEU A 134 -0.35 6.09 -26.12
N LYS A 135 -1.02 5.76 -27.24
CA LYS A 135 -0.54 5.94 -28.62
C LYS A 135 0.81 5.26 -28.93
N ILE A 136 1.21 4.28 -28.13
CA ILE A 136 2.43 3.49 -28.34
C ILE A 136 2.30 2.72 -29.66
N LYS A 137 3.42 2.55 -30.37
CA LYS A 137 3.47 1.78 -31.62
C LYS A 137 2.99 0.34 -31.39
N TRP A 138 1.92 -0.05 -32.09
CA TRP A 138 1.26 -1.35 -31.93
C TRP A 138 2.19 -2.55 -32.10
N GLN A 139 3.19 -2.47 -33.00
CA GLN A 139 4.17 -3.53 -33.24
C GLN A 139 4.93 -3.91 -31.96
N TRP A 140 5.34 -2.89 -31.18
CA TRP A 140 6.05 -3.10 -29.92
C TRP A 140 5.15 -3.69 -28.85
N VAL A 141 3.88 -3.25 -28.80
CA VAL A 141 2.90 -3.81 -27.86
C VAL A 141 2.60 -5.28 -28.19
N VAL A 142 2.35 -5.60 -29.45
CA VAL A 142 2.09 -6.97 -29.90
C VAL A 142 3.31 -7.86 -29.67
N ALA A 143 4.53 -7.39 -29.94
CA ALA A 143 5.75 -8.13 -29.64
C ALA A 143 5.87 -8.46 -28.15
N THR A 144 5.59 -7.50 -27.26
CA THR A 144 5.57 -7.72 -25.81
C THR A 144 4.49 -8.71 -25.38
N VAL A 145 3.28 -8.62 -25.93
CA VAL A 145 2.18 -9.56 -25.64
C VAL A 145 2.55 -10.98 -26.10
N LEU A 146 3.13 -11.13 -27.29
CA LEU A 146 3.59 -12.43 -27.79
C LEU A 146 4.71 -13.00 -26.92
N ALA A 147 5.72 -12.19 -26.55
CA ALA A 147 6.79 -12.62 -25.66
C ALA A 147 6.24 -13.05 -24.28
N THR A 148 5.24 -12.34 -23.77
CA THR A 148 4.54 -12.70 -22.51
C THR A 148 3.77 -14.01 -22.66
N GLY A 149 3.06 -14.22 -23.77
CA GLY A 149 2.35 -15.47 -24.05
C GLY A 149 3.28 -16.66 -24.21
N VAL A 150 4.39 -16.51 -24.94
CA VAL A 150 5.41 -17.55 -25.11
C VAL A 150 6.05 -17.88 -23.77
N SER A 151 6.42 -16.88 -22.98
CA SER A 151 7.01 -17.12 -21.65
C SER A 151 6.02 -17.77 -20.68
N ALA A 152 4.72 -17.46 -20.77
CA ALA A 152 3.69 -18.15 -19.99
C ALA A 152 3.61 -19.64 -20.38
N PHE A 153 3.55 -19.94 -21.68
CA PHE A 153 3.52 -21.31 -22.18
C PHE A 153 4.75 -22.12 -21.78
N LEU A 154 5.95 -21.52 -21.93
CA LEU A 154 7.20 -22.14 -21.52
C LEU A 154 7.23 -22.36 -20.00
N ALA A 155 6.83 -21.37 -19.21
CA ALA A 155 6.84 -21.49 -17.76
C ALA A 155 5.85 -22.54 -17.25
N THR A 156 4.68 -22.70 -17.87
CA THR A 156 3.73 -23.76 -17.47
C THR A 156 4.18 -25.15 -17.91
N THR A 157 5.04 -25.25 -18.92
CA THR A 157 5.53 -26.54 -19.45
C THR A 157 6.79 -27.03 -18.73
N PHE A 158 7.68 -26.11 -18.34
CA PHE A 158 9.02 -26.46 -17.83
C PHE A 158 9.21 -26.15 -16.33
N ILE A 159 8.28 -25.45 -15.66
CA ILE A 159 8.40 -25.10 -14.24
C ILE A 159 7.27 -25.79 -13.45
N ASP A 160 7.61 -26.88 -12.78
CA ASP A 160 6.66 -27.65 -11.95
C ASP A 160 6.20 -26.89 -10.70
N ASN A 161 6.99 -25.90 -10.25
CA ASN A 161 6.64 -25.12 -9.08
C ASN A 161 5.53 -24.11 -9.40
N ALA A 162 4.31 -24.42 -8.95
CA ALA A 162 3.11 -23.61 -9.12
C ALA A 162 3.24 -22.16 -8.60
N LYS A 163 4.16 -21.89 -7.66
CA LYS A 163 4.43 -20.52 -7.17
C LYS A 163 5.38 -19.74 -8.07
N LEU A 164 6.31 -20.41 -8.75
CA LEU A 164 7.33 -19.78 -9.59
C LEU A 164 6.89 -19.62 -11.05
N SER A 165 6.10 -20.55 -11.57
CA SER A 165 5.67 -20.57 -12.97
C SER A 165 5.04 -19.22 -13.42
N PRO A 166 4.14 -18.56 -12.65
CA PRO A 166 3.56 -17.28 -13.06
C PRO A 166 4.52 -16.08 -12.99
N LEU A 167 5.64 -16.19 -12.26
CA LEU A 167 6.58 -15.07 -12.11
C LEU A 167 7.35 -14.78 -13.39
N VAL A 168 7.62 -15.81 -14.20
CA VAL A 168 8.35 -15.67 -15.46
C VAL A 168 7.60 -14.78 -16.47
N PRO A 169 6.34 -15.08 -16.87
CA PRO A 169 5.60 -14.20 -17.77
C PRO A 169 5.34 -12.82 -17.17
N MET A 170 5.18 -12.70 -15.85
CA MET A 170 5.05 -11.41 -15.19
C MET A 170 6.31 -10.55 -15.36
N LEU A 171 7.50 -11.12 -15.15
CA LEU A 171 8.77 -10.41 -15.36
C LEU A 171 8.94 -10.00 -16.83
N VAL A 172 8.64 -10.90 -17.77
CA VAL A 172 8.68 -10.58 -19.21
C VAL A 172 7.73 -9.43 -19.56
N ALA A 173 6.52 -9.43 -19.01
CA ALA A 173 5.55 -8.36 -19.22
C ALA A 173 6.01 -7.02 -18.63
N ILE A 174 6.55 -7.01 -17.40
CA ILE A 174 7.08 -5.79 -16.75
C ILE A 174 8.27 -5.24 -17.52
N THR A 175 9.22 -6.09 -17.91
CA THR A 175 10.38 -5.70 -18.72
C THR A 175 9.93 -5.17 -20.07
N GLY A 176 9.03 -5.86 -20.75
CA GLY A 176 8.48 -5.41 -22.04
C GLY A 176 7.76 -4.06 -21.91
N LEU A 177 6.90 -3.87 -20.91
CA LEU A 177 6.23 -2.60 -20.62
C LEU A 177 7.24 -1.48 -20.33
N GLY A 178 8.26 -1.76 -19.53
CA GLY A 178 9.34 -0.81 -19.23
C GLY A 178 10.11 -0.39 -20.49
N LEU A 179 10.45 -1.35 -21.37
CA LEU A 179 11.16 -1.06 -22.62
C LEU A 179 10.29 -0.23 -23.57
N ILE A 180 9.03 -0.63 -23.82
CA ILE A 180 8.19 0.10 -24.79
C ILE A 180 7.87 1.52 -24.33
N THR A 181 7.79 1.77 -23.02
CA THR A 181 7.53 3.10 -22.45
C THR A 181 8.80 3.96 -22.44
N LEU A 182 9.96 3.40 -22.07
CA LEU A 182 11.24 4.12 -22.05
C LEU A 182 11.74 4.51 -23.45
N PHE A 183 11.49 3.66 -24.45
CA PHE A 183 11.89 3.89 -25.84
C PHE A 183 10.79 4.52 -26.70
N ASP A 184 9.65 4.88 -26.11
CA ASP A 184 8.63 5.60 -26.86
C ASP A 184 9.15 6.97 -27.30
N LYS A 185 8.89 7.29 -28.57
CA LYS A 185 9.26 8.57 -29.19
C LYS A 185 8.04 9.41 -29.57
N ARG A 186 6.82 8.90 -29.34
CA ARG A 186 5.57 9.56 -29.72
C ARG A 186 5.06 10.48 -28.61
N ASP A 187 5.14 10.06 -27.35
CA ASP A 187 4.71 10.84 -26.21
C ASP A 187 5.79 10.84 -25.11
N ALA A 188 6.21 12.03 -24.68
CA ALA A 188 7.21 12.19 -23.63
C ALA A 188 6.67 11.71 -22.26
N ASP A 189 5.35 11.80 -22.04
CA ASP A 189 4.72 11.41 -20.78
C ASP A 189 4.91 9.91 -20.50
N ASN A 190 4.95 9.07 -21.55
CA ASN A 190 5.16 7.63 -21.43
C ASN A 190 6.54 7.30 -20.82
N LYS A 191 7.58 7.99 -21.30
CA LYS A 191 8.95 7.85 -20.78
C LYS A 191 9.07 8.43 -19.38
N GLU A 192 8.46 9.59 -19.14
CA GLU A 192 8.49 10.24 -17.82
C GLU A 192 7.81 9.36 -16.76
N TRP A 193 6.68 8.75 -17.06
CA TRP A 193 6.00 7.80 -16.17
C TRP A 193 6.92 6.63 -15.78
N ALA A 194 7.61 6.02 -16.75
CA ALA A 194 8.51 4.91 -16.50
C ALA A 194 9.73 5.31 -15.65
N LEU A 195 10.29 6.50 -15.93
CA LEU A 195 11.42 7.04 -15.16
C LEU A 195 11.02 7.41 -13.73
N SER A 196 9.82 7.99 -13.53
CA SER A 196 9.29 8.29 -12.20
C SER A 196 9.01 7.01 -11.41
N ALA A 197 8.40 6.00 -12.02
CA ALA A 197 8.19 4.69 -11.40
C ALA A 197 9.53 4.04 -10.97
N TRP A 198 10.54 4.08 -11.84
CA TRP A 198 11.90 3.60 -11.53
C TRP A 198 12.58 4.45 -10.44
N GLY A 199 12.35 5.77 -10.43
CA GLY A 199 12.80 6.69 -9.39
C GLY A 199 12.28 6.27 -8.01
N PHE A 200 10.97 6.02 -7.89
CA PHE A 200 10.36 5.52 -6.65
C PHE A 200 10.88 4.14 -6.27
N ALA A 201 11.03 3.22 -7.24
CA ALA A 201 11.57 1.89 -6.97
C ALA A 201 12.99 1.97 -6.35
N LYS A 202 13.86 2.83 -6.89
CA LYS A 202 15.21 3.04 -6.34
C LYS A 202 15.23 3.66 -4.94
N GLN A 203 14.20 4.42 -4.57
CA GLN A 203 14.08 4.97 -3.22
C GLN A 203 13.52 3.92 -2.26
N ILE A 204 12.41 3.27 -2.61
CA ILE A 204 11.65 2.39 -1.71
C ILE A 204 12.35 1.05 -1.54
N MET A 205 12.88 0.44 -2.60
CA MET A 205 13.38 -0.94 -2.58
C MET A 205 14.57 -1.15 -1.63
N PRO A 206 15.60 -0.27 -1.59
CA PRO A 206 16.69 -0.41 -0.62
C PRO A 206 16.21 -0.21 0.82
N LEU A 207 15.37 0.80 1.05
CA LEU A 207 14.78 1.08 2.36
C LEU A 207 13.96 -0.11 2.87
N LEU A 208 13.14 -0.71 1.99
CA LEU A 208 12.35 -1.90 2.29
C LEU A 208 13.24 -3.10 2.57
N ALA A 209 14.25 -3.37 1.74
CA ALA A 209 15.16 -4.49 1.93
C ALA A 209 15.90 -4.40 3.27
N ILE A 210 16.46 -3.23 3.59
CA ILE A 210 17.12 -2.97 4.87
C ILE A 210 16.11 -3.14 6.01
N GLY A 211 14.92 -2.54 5.90
CA GLY A 211 13.88 -2.62 6.93
C GLY A 211 13.42 -4.05 7.21
N VAL A 212 13.16 -4.85 6.17
CA VAL A 212 12.71 -6.24 6.29
C VAL A 212 13.80 -7.13 6.90
N VAL A 213 15.05 -7.00 6.42
CA VAL A 213 16.18 -7.79 6.97
C VAL A 213 16.45 -7.39 8.41
N THR A 214 16.46 -6.08 8.71
CA THR A 214 16.69 -5.58 10.07
C THR A 214 15.57 -6.02 11.01
N ALA A 215 14.31 -5.92 10.61
CA ALA A 215 13.17 -6.38 11.39
C ALA A 215 13.24 -7.90 11.65
N GLY A 216 13.51 -8.70 10.62
CA GLY A 216 13.65 -10.15 10.78
C GLY A 216 14.82 -10.55 11.68
N PHE A 217 15.95 -9.86 11.59
CA PHE A 217 17.12 -10.08 12.45
C PHE A 217 16.86 -9.67 13.91
N LEU A 218 16.24 -8.51 14.12
CA LEU A 218 16.00 -7.95 15.45
C LEU A 218 14.83 -8.62 16.18
N LEU A 219 13.70 -8.80 15.50
CA LEU A 219 12.45 -9.26 16.09
C LEU A 219 12.21 -10.76 15.90
N GLY A 220 13.03 -11.41 15.07
CA GLY A 220 12.80 -12.78 14.67
C GLY A 220 11.73 -12.87 13.58
N SER A 221 11.40 -14.08 13.18
CA SER A 221 10.31 -14.30 12.22
C SER A 221 9.68 -15.67 12.42
N THR A 222 8.39 -15.77 12.11
CA THR A 222 7.65 -17.03 12.17
C THR A 222 7.12 -17.33 10.78
N HIS A 223 7.68 -18.36 10.14
CA HIS A 223 7.25 -18.77 8.80
C HIS A 223 7.06 -20.30 8.81
N ASP A 224 5.93 -20.76 8.28
CA ASP A 224 5.62 -22.19 8.10
C ASP A 224 5.77 -23.03 9.39
N GLY A 225 5.39 -22.45 10.54
CA GLY A 225 5.45 -23.11 11.85
C GLY A 225 6.82 -23.15 12.51
N GLN A 226 7.84 -22.56 11.88
CA GLN A 226 9.18 -22.42 12.45
C GLN A 226 9.41 -20.98 12.93
N SER A 227 9.79 -20.83 14.20
CA SER A 227 10.12 -19.53 14.80
C SER A 227 11.62 -19.35 14.87
N ILE A 228 12.13 -18.35 14.16
CA ILE A 228 13.51 -17.88 14.27
C ILE A 228 13.52 -16.79 15.34
N ALA A 229 14.27 -17.01 16.41
CA ALA A 229 14.43 -16.02 17.47
C ALA A 229 15.20 -14.79 16.95
N GLY A 230 14.73 -13.60 17.32
CA GLY A 230 15.41 -12.33 17.06
C GLY A 230 16.52 -12.03 18.07
N VAL A 231 17.33 -11.01 17.77
CA VAL A 231 18.39 -10.53 18.66
C VAL A 231 17.85 -9.67 19.81
N ILE A 232 16.72 -8.99 19.64
CA ILE A 232 16.13 -8.14 20.68
C ILE A 232 15.53 -9.03 21.79
N PRO A 233 15.98 -8.89 23.04
CA PRO A 233 15.36 -9.60 24.16
C PRO A 233 13.90 -9.18 24.32
N ASN A 234 13.01 -10.15 24.54
CA ASN A 234 11.58 -9.90 24.77
C ASN A 234 11.33 -8.93 25.94
N GLU A 235 12.23 -8.88 26.93
CA GLU A 235 12.16 -7.93 28.05
C GLU A 235 12.15 -6.47 27.59
N TRP A 236 12.89 -6.12 26.53
CA TRP A 236 12.93 -4.75 26.00
C TRP A 236 11.60 -4.37 25.33
N ILE A 237 11.01 -5.32 24.61
CA ILE A 237 9.71 -5.15 23.96
C ILE A 237 8.64 -4.98 25.04
N SER A 238 8.63 -5.85 26.04
CA SER A 238 7.69 -5.76 27.17
C SER A 238 7.91 -4.49 28.01
N ALA A 239 9.14 -3.98 28.15
CA ALA A 239 9.42 -2.77 28.91
C ALA A 239 8.95 -1.49 28.20
N LEU A 240 9.12 -1.41 26.88
CA LEU A 240 8.76 -0.21 26.11
C LEU A 240 7.28 -0.19 25.71
N VAL A 241 6.78 -1.32 25.21
CA VAL A 241 5.45 -1.43 24.59
C VAL A 241 4.59 -2.53 25.21
N GLY A 242 4.99 -3.06 26.38
CA GLY A 242 4.13 -3.94 27.17
C GLY A 242 3.03 -3.17 27.90
N GLY A 243 1.88 -3.82 28.07
CA GLY A 243 0.71 -3.25 28.75
C GLY A 243 0.00 -2.15 27.95
N ASN A 244 -0.59 -1.16 28.64
CA ASN A 244 -1.39 -0.10 28.03
C ASN A 244 -1.14 1.28 28.68
N SER A 245 0.13 1.72 28.74
CA SER A 245 0.48 3.04 29.27
C SER A 245 0.44 4.14 28.19
N VAL A 246 0.35 5.41 28.59
CA VAL A 246 0.46 6.55 27.65
C VAL A 246 1.79 6.52 26.92
N PHE A 247 2.88 6.22 27.63
CA PHE A 247 4.20 6.11 27.05
C PHE A 247 4.26 4.99 26.01
N SER A 248 3.75 3.79 26.31
CA SER A 248 3.79 2.64 25.40
C SER A 248 3.02 2.91 24.11
N ASN A 249 1.83 3.53 24.21
CA ASN A 249 1.03 3.89 23.04
C ASN A 249 1.64 5.04 22.22
N LEU A 250 2.23 6.03 22.90
CA LEU A 250 2.91 7.14 22.24
C LEU A 250 4.16 6.65 21.51
N PHE A 251 4.97 5.83 22.18
CA PHE A 251 6.16 5.22 21.61
C PHE A 251 5.80 4.37 20.38
N ALA A 252 4.78 3.51 20.50
CA ALA A 252 4.30 2.70 19.38
C ALA A 252 3.77 3.55 18.21
N SER A 253 3.09 4.67 18.47
CA SER A 253 2.60 5.59 17.44
C SER A 253 3.75 6.30 16.72
N ILE A 254 4.77 6.75 17.46
CA ILE A 254 5.96 7.40 16.88
C ILE A 254 6.76 6.39 16.05
N VAL A 255 7.06 5.22 16.63
CA VAL A 255 7.78 4.16 15.92
C VAL A 255 7.02 3.75 14.66
N GLY A 256 5.71 3.50 14.78
CA GLY A 256 4.84 3.25 13.64
C GLY A 256 4.94 4.35 12.58
N ALA A 257 4.87 5.62 12.98
CA ALA A 257 4.95 6.75 12.05
C ALA A 257 6.20 6.78 11.17
N PHE A 258 7.34 6.34 11.70
CA PHE A 258 8.61 6.27 10.96
C PHE A 258 8.80 4.93 10.24
N MET A 259 8.11 3.86 10.67
CA MET A 259 8.18 2.55 10.04
C MET A 259 7.35 2.52 8.74
N TYR A 260 8.00 2.12 7.64
CA TYR A 260 7.31 1.80 6.39
C TYR A 260 7.12 0.29 6.29
N PHE A 261 5.94 -0.21 6.69
CA PHE A 261 5.56 -1.59 6.46
C PHE A 261 4.72 -1.71 5.19
N ALA A 262 5.03 -2.74 4.39
CA ALA A 262 4.05 -3.22 3.45
C ALA A 262 2.86 -3.78 4.22
N THR A 263 1.64 -3.56 3.72
CA THR A 263 0.41 -4.02 4.39
C THR A 263 0.44 -5.52 4.73
N LEU A 264 1.07 -6.33 3.87
CA LEU A 264 1.20 -7.78 4.06
C LEU A 264 2.19 -8.17 5.17
N THR A 265 3.19 -7.34 5.45
CA THR A 265 4.23 -7.63 6.45
C THR A 265 3.90 -7.02 7.81
N GLU A 266 3.03 -6.02 7.86
CA GLU A 266 2.63 -5.35 9.11
C GLU A 266 2.01 -6.32 10.13
N VAL A 267 1.08 -7.17 9.69
CA VAL A 267 0.33 -8.06 10.58
C VAL A 267 1.23 -9.17 11.17
N PRO A 268 2.06 -9.89 10.39
CA PRO A 268 3.02 -10.85 10.96
C PRO A 268 4.03 -10.21 11.92
N ILE A 269 4.50 -8.98 11.63
CA ILE A 269 5.45 -8.29 12.51
C ILE A 269 4.79 -7.96 13.86
N LEU A 270 3.55 -7.45 13.84
CA LEU A 270 2.82 -7.25 15.09
C LEU A 270 2.51 -8.54 15.82
N GLN A 271 2.21 -9.62 15.11
CA GLN A 271 2.03 -10.92 15.73
C GLN A 271 3.29 -11.35 16.49
N GLY A 272 4.47 -11.17 15.89
CA GLY A 272 5.76 -11.41 16.55
C GLY A 272 5.98 -10.51 17.77
N LEU A 273 5.73 -9.21 17.65
CA LEU A 273 5.87 -8.26 18.77
C LEU A 273 4.91 -8.58 19.93
N MET A 274 3.67 -8.96 19.64
CA MET A 274 2.70 -9.39 20.65
C MET A 274 3.12 -10.69 21.31
N ALA A 275 3.67 -11.65 20.55
CA ALA A 275 4.27 -12.87 21.11
C ALA A 275 5.49 -12.55 22.01
N SER A 276 6.21 -11.46 21.74
CA SER A 276 7.30 -10.93 22.55
C SER A 276 6.87 -10.01 23.70
N GLY A 277 5.56 -9.85 23.96
CA GLY A 277 5.04 -9.11 25.13
C GLY A 277 4.46 -7.73 24.85
N MET A 278 4.30 -7.32 23.58
CA MET A 278 3.62 -6.06 23.22
C MET A 278 2.13 -6.11 23.61
N GLY A 279 1.63 -5.04 24.23
CA GLY A 279 0.22 -4.92 24.59
C GLY A 279 -0.70 -4.64 23.40
N LYS A 280 -1.98 -5.01 23.52
CA LYS A 280 -3.03 -4.77 22.50
C LYS A 280 -3.21 -3.28 22.17
N GLY A 281 -3.13 -2.40 23.16
CA GLY A 281 -3.24 -0.95 22.96
C GLY A 281 -2.11 -0.39 22.08
N PRO A 282 -0.84 -0.54 22.49
CA PRO A 282 0.32 -0.17 21.68
C PRO A 282 0.29 -0.82 20.28
N ALA A 283 -0.16 -2.07 20.17
CA ALA A 283 -0.30 -2.74 18.87
C ALA A 283 -1.29 -2.00 17.95
N LEU A 284 -2.47 -1.63 18.45
CA LEU A 284 -3.44 -0.85 17.68
C LEU A 284 -2.90 0.55 17.34
N ALA A 285 -2.22 1.21 18.28
CA ALA A 285 -1.59 2.52 18.05
C ALA A 285 -0.60 2.47 16.87
N LEU A 286 0.19 1.40 16.79
CA LEU A 286 1.11 1.16 15.68
C LEU A 286 0.36 0.94 14.35
N LEU A 287 -0.71 0.12 14.34
CA LEU A 287 -1.53 -0.15 13.14
C LEU A 287 -2.25 1.09 12.58
N LEU A 288 -2.56 2.06 13.44
CA LEU A 288 -3.27 3.29 13.04
C LEU A 288 -2.32 4.40 12.56
N ALA A 289 -1.07 4.41 13.06
CA ALA A 289 -0.05 5.39 12.67
C ALA A 289 0.76 4.95 11.44
N GLY A 290 1.18 3.68 11.40
CA GLY A 290 2.16 3.16 10.44
C GLY A 290 1.80 3.37 8.97
N PRO A 291 0.66 2.85 8.50
CA PRO A 291 0.25 2.97 7.10
C PRO A 291 0.13 4.43 6.62
N SER A 292 -0.18 5.36 7.54
CA SER A 292 -0.58 6.72 7.21
C SER A 292 0.56 7.74 7.20
N LEU A 293 1.69 7.46 7.86
CA LEU A 293 2.72 8.47 8.11
C LEU A 293 4.10 8.23 7.53
N SER A 294 4.52 6.99 7.23
CA SER A 294 5.89 6.64 6.81
C SER A 294 6.78 7.73 6.20
N LEU A 295 8.08 7.74 6.51
CA LEU A 295 9.05 8.74 6.03
C LEU A 295 8.88 9.16 4.55
N PRO A 296 8.74 8.23 3.58
CA PRO A 296 8.48 8.58 2.18
C PRO A 296 7.16 9.35 1.98
N ASN A 297 6.08 8.92 2.65
CA ASN A 297 4.79 9.60 2.58
C ASN A 297 4.86 11.01 3.16
N MET A 298 5.53 11.19 4.30
CA MET A 298 5.80 12.52 4.89
C MET A 298 6.52 13.45 3.92
N LEU A 299 7.54 12.96 3.20
CA LEU A 299 8.29 13.76 2.21
C LEU A 299 7.41 14.14 1.00
N VAL A 300 6.59 13.21 0.51
CA VAL A 300 5.66 13.49 -0.60
C VAL A 300 4.60 14.50 -0.18
N ILE A 301 3.98 14.31 0.99
CA ILE A 301 2.98 15.23 1.54
C ILE A 301 3.57 16.63 1.72
N ARG A 302 4.81 16.72 2.21
CA ARG A 302 5.54 17.99 2.32
C ARG A 302 5.68 18.72 0.99
N GLY A 303 5.94 17.99 -0.10
CA GLY A 303 5.99 18.55 -1.45
C GLY A 303 4.65 19.14 -1.93
N VAL A 304 3.53 18.59 -1.48
CA VAL A 304 2.19 19.00 -1.93
C VAL A 304 1.56 20.08 -1.04
N MET A 305 1.63 19.91 0.29
CA MET A 305 0.93 20.75 1.26
C MET A 305 1.86 21.74 1.99
N GLY A 306 3.17 21.59 1.84
CA GLY A 306 4.18 22.38 2.56
C GLY A 306 4.49 21.84 3.95
N THR A 307 5.62 22.26 4.51
CA THR A 307 6.17 21.75 5.77
C THR A 307 5.23 21.93 6.96
N GLN A 308 4.60 23.11 7.08
CA GLN A 308 3.74 23.42 8.23
C GLN A 308 2.51 22.50 8.30
N LYS A 309 1.77 22.35 7.19
CA LYS A 309 0.58 21.49 7.11
C LYS A 309 0.94 20.02 7.32
N THR A 310 2.09 19.61 6.80
CA THR A 310 2.61 18.24 6.99
C THR A 310 2.87 17.94 8.46
N MET A 311 3.49 18.87 9.18
CA MET A 311 3.80 18.68 10.60
C MET A 311 2.53 18.60 11.46
N VAL A 312 1.52 19.43 11.17
CA VAL A 312 0.21 19.33 11.83
C VAL A 312 -0.45 17.99 11.55
N TYR A 313 -0.43 17.53 10.30
CA TYR A 313 -0.97 16.21 9.92
C TYR A 313 -0.28 15.06 10.68
N VAL A 314 1.06 15.06 10.73
CA VAL A 314 1.85 14.05 11.47
C VAL A 314 1.48 14.03 12.95
N LEU A 315 1.42 15.20 13.58
CA LEU A 315 1.06 15.32 15.00
C LEU A 315 -0.35 14.82 15.27
N LEU A 316 -1.33 15.19 14.43
CA LEU A 316 -2.71 14.72 14.58
C LEU A 316 -2.79 13.18 14.52
N VAL A 317 -2.09 12.55 13.57
CA VAL A 317 -2.09 11.09 13.46
C VAL A 317 -1.43 10.43 14.67
N ILE A 318 -0.29 10.94 15.15
CA ILE A 318 0.40 10.39 16.34
C ILE A 318 -0.50 10.49 17.57
N VAL A 319 -1.11 11.66 17.80
CA VAL A 319 -1.99 11.89 18.96
C VAL A 319 -3.21 10.99 18.91
N LEU A 320 -3.91 10.94 17.77
CA LEU A 320 -5.10 10.10 17.64
C LEU A 320 -4.78 8.61 17.75
N SER A 321 -3.67 8.16 17.14
CA SER A 321 -3.23 6.76 17.25
C SER A 321 -2.89 6.38 18.69
N THR A 322 -2.23 7.28 19.43
CA THR A 322 -1.93 7.10 20.85
C THR A 322 -3.22 6.98 21.67
N LEU A 323 -4.19 7.87 21.43
CA LEU A 323 -5.48 7.84 22.12
C LEU A 323 -6.29 6.58 21.76
N GLY A 324 -6.32 6.21 20.48
CA GLY A 324 -7.00 5.01 20.00
C GLY A 324 -6.46 3.73 20.64
N GLY A 325 -5.14 3.60 20.70
CA GLY A 325 -4.48 2.50 21.39
C GLY A 325 -4.78 2.48 22.89
N LEU A 326 -4.73 3.64 23.55
CA LEU A 326 -5.07 3.77 24.97
C LEU A 326 -6.50 3.34 25.28
N PHE A 327 -7.47 3.81 24.49
CA PHE A 327 -8.88 3.43 24.66
C PHE A 327 -9.09 1.95 24.41
N PHE A 328 -8.52 1.40 23.34
CA PHE A 328 -8.70 0.00 23.01
C PHE A 328 -8.02 -0.93 24.00
N GLY A 329 -6.80 -0.62 24.46
CA GLY A 329 -6.10 -1.45 25.43
C GLY A 329 -6.69 -1.41 26.84
N ALA A 330 -7.68 -0.55 27.09
CA ALA A 330 -8.41 -0.47 28.34
C ALA A 330 -9.73 -1.26 28.32
N LEU A 331 -10.17 -1.72 27.15
CA LEU A 331 -11.30 -2.64 26.95
C LEU A 331 -10.85 -4.09 27.16
#